data_AF-A0AA38HT43-F1
#
_entry.id   AF-A0AA38HT43-F1
#
_cell.length_a   1.000
_cell.length_b   1.000
_cell.length_c   1.000
_cell.angle_alpha   90.00
_cell.angle_beta   90.00
_cell.angle_gamma   90.00
#
_symmetry.space_group_name_H-M   'P 1'
#
loop_
_entity.id
_entity.type
_entity.pdbx_description
1 polymer ?
#
loop_
_entity_poly.entity_id
_entity_poly.type
_entity_poly.pdbx_seq_one_letter_code
_entity_poly.pdbx_strand_id
1 'polypeptide(L)'
;MVIFVENGQTGNWAKYSPKILKQKKFSALTPYRRGKGNQTSDNLEQCAAAKELVELSRKEYIQKEQEFKLKAMKEKHELEMQIMRDKAALELEYTDMMSPFCYTGAQAPKRAPLRQFAPLLVAMVGLPGRGKSLMAKRLTRYLNYTGDVCKVYDISDYRRKHIKKYASHEMFRADNLPAWRIRQQSFREALEEAASWLQEPNHHVAILDGPNVSRAQREEIYDLVYGQLGFRVMFIECVCEDPVLLERNFKEILQYSADYRDMATEEALKDLTLKMAHYKAQYESPSLGSHWELPCPMVKVLDSGESGVVAHGVSGTRESKILGYISAAKPVQQTLYFSRHGESEFNVVGRIGGDAPLSPRGRMYAQSLAKHIHALNLPSLQIWTSTLQRTKATSAHINAPKQHLPELDEIFSGACENLTYEELSERFPRELAMRDHEKLTYRYPQGESYLDVMRRVVPVLEQLECETNVLTISHQAVLRCVLAYFLETPPEEVPYLHVPLHTIIKVTLQGYNYNMETVKMPVDCVDTNRAKPLNCSEGRSREEALLTLPAHYESVASLSGTVAYCT
;
A
#
# COMPACT_ATOMS: atom_id res chain seq x y z
N MET A 1 -27.81 -17.13 -16.89
CA MET A 1 -28.32 -18.47 -16.50
C MET A 1 -29.24 -18.26 -15.32
N VAL A 2 -30.55 -18.46 -15.48
CA VAL A 2 -31.51 -18.41 -14.36
C VAL A 2 -31.94 -19.85 -14.08
N ILE A 3 -31.62 -20.34 -12.90
CA ILE A 3 -32.03 -21.65 -12.36
C ILE A 3 -33.26 -21.37 -11.50
N PHE A 4 -34.37 -22.09 -11.72
CA PHE A 4 -35.52 -22.10 -10.80
C PHE A 4 -35.56 -23.41 -10.01
N VAL A 5 -36.07 -23.33 -8.78
CA VAL A 5 -36.42 -24.45 -7.92
C VAL A 5 -37.91 -24.38 -7.67
N GLU A 6 -38.64 -25.41 -8.10
CA GLU A 6 -40.00 -25.69 -7.66
C GLU A 6 -40.11 -27.22 -7.52
N ASN A 7 -40.48 -27.71 -6.34
CA ASN A 7 -40.65 -29.14 -6.01
C ASN A 7 -39.42 -30.05 -6.26
N GLY A 8 -38.21 -29.57 -5.94
CA GLY A 8 -37.04 -30.45 -5.72
C GLY A 8 -36.41 -31.10 -6.96
N GLN A 9 -36.68 -30.65 -8.18
CA GLN A 9 -35.94 -31.09 -9.38
C GLN A 9 -35.39 -29.91 -10.19
N THR A 10 -34.12 -30.00 -10.59
CA THR A 10 -33.40 -28.97 -11.36
C THR A 10 -33.48 -29.25 -12.87
N GLY A 11 -33.90 -28.25 -13.66
CA GLY A 11 -34.03 -28.35 -15.13
C GLY A 11 -33.57 -27.09 -15.87
N ASN A 12 -32.91 -27.28 -17.02
CA ASN A 12 -32.23 -26.24 -17.81
C ASN A 12 -33.18 -25.54 -18.82
N TRP A 13 -33.19 -24.20 -18.86
CA TRP A 13 -34.12 -23.36 -19.66
C TRP A 13 -33.91 -23.44 -21.18
N ALA A 14 -32.80 -23.99 -21.67
CA ALA A 14 -32.53 -24.11 -23.11
C ALA A 14 -33.45 -25.08 -23.88
N LYS A 15 -34.40 -25.76 -23.20
CA LYS A 15 -35.38 -26.67 -23.84
C LYS A 15 -36.77 -26.06 -24.06
N TYR A 16 -37.04 -24.84 -23.61
CA TYR A 16 -38.35 -24.18 -23.74
C TYR A 16 -38.32 -23.02 -24.76
N SER A 17 -38.10 -23.40 -26.01
CA SER A 17 -38.31 -22.59 -27.22
C SER A 17 -38.90 -23.54 -28.28
N PRO A 18 -39.51 -23.06 -29.36
CA PRO A 18 -40.94 -22.83 -29.60
C PRO A 18 -41.83 -24.11 -29.64
N LYS A 19 -41.69 -25.05 -28.69
CA LYS A 19 -42.54 -26.26 -28.65
C LYS A 19 -43.92 -26.07 -28.03
N ILE A 20 -44.13 -25.10 -27.13
CA ILE A 20 -45.45 -24.85 -26.51
C ILE A 20 -46.42 -24.13 -27.46
N LEU A 21 -45.89 -23.35 -28.43
CA LEU A 21 -46.71 -22.78 -29.51
C LEU A 21 -47.23 -23.84 -30.50
N LYS A 22 -46.76 -25.09 -30.43
CA LYS A 22 -47.28 -26.20 -31.24
C LYS A 22 -48.37 -27.04 -30.56
N GLN A 23 -48.65 -26.86 -29.26
CA GLN A 23 -49.47 -27.83 -28.51
C GLN A 23 -50.87 -27.36 -28.06
N LYS A 24 -51.29 -26.12 -28.37
CA LYS A 24 -52.70 -25.73 -28.21
C LYS A 24 -53.16 -24.93 -29.44
N LYS A 25 -54.06 -25.55 -30.21
CA LYS A 25 -54.74 -25.06 -31.44
C LYS A 25 -53.93 -25.11 -32.75
N PHE A 26 -53.58 -26.33 -33.18
CA PHE A 26 -53.48 -26.68 -34.61
C PHE A 26 -54.12 -28.06 -34.80
N SER A 27 -55.43 -28.16 -34.59
CA SER A 27 -56.20 -29.39 -34.84
C SER A 27 -57.17 -29.25 -36.01
N ALA A 28 -56.97 -28.27 -36.88
CA ALA A 28 -57.67 -28.17 -38.16
C ALA A 28 -56.77 -27.38 -39.12
N LEU A 29 -55.88 -28.08 -39.82
CA LEU A 29 -55.26 -27.66 -41.09
C LEU A 29 -54.33 -28.80 -41.54
N THR A 30 -54.92 -29.74 -42.27
CA THR A 30 -54.22 -30.80 -42.99
C THR A 30 -53.37 -30.17 -44.12
N PRO A 31 -52.14 -30.67 -44.40
CA PRO A 31 -51.33 -30.10 -45.47
C PRO A 31 -51.87 -30.56 -46.84
N TYR A 32 -52.45 -29.63 -47.61
CA TYR A 32 -52.87 -29.91 -49.00
C TYR A 32 -51.64 -29.92 -49.92
N ARG A 33 -51.43 -31.05 -50.61
CA ARG A 33 -50.43 -31.22 -51.68
C ARG A 33 -50.81 -30.37 -52.90
N ARG A 34 -49.79 -29.84 -53.59
CA ARG A 34 -49.88 -29.14 -54.88
C ARG A 34 -50.90 -29.79 -55.84
N GLY A 35 -51.92 -29.04 -56.21
CA GLY A 35 -52.81 -29.30 -57.33
C GLY A 35 -53.31 -27.98 -57.91
N LYS A 36 -53.15 -27.79 -59.22
CA LYS A 36 -53.57 -26.60 -59.98
C LYS A 36 -55.10 -26.44 -59.91
N GLY A 37 -55.59 -25.23 -59.61
CA GLY A 37 -57.02 -24.89 -59.75
C GLY A 37 -57.39 -23.58 -59.06
N ASN A 38 -57.93 -22.63 -59.84
CA ASN A 38 -58.40 -21.30 -59.43
C ASN A 38 -59.47 -21.36 -58.33
N GLN A 39 -59.24 -20.71 -57.16
CA GLN A 39 -60.28 -20.12 -56.31
C GLN A 39 -59.69 -18.95 -55.49
N THR A 40 -60.17 -17.74 -55.75
CA THR A 40 -59.72 -16.46 -55.16
C THR A 40 -60.89 -15.75 -54.48
N SER A 41 -60.96 -15.86 -53.14
CA SER A 41 -61.50 -14.86 -52.20
C SER A 41 -61.36 -15.37 -50.75
N ASP A 42 -61.75 -16.62 -50.48
CA ASP A 42 -61.85 -17.18 -49.12
C ASP A 42 -60.48 -17.49 -48.46
N ASN A 43 -59.45 -17.70 -49.28
CA ASN A 43 -58.09 -18.03 -48.82
C ASN A 43 -57.31 -16.81 -48.27
N LEU A 44 -57.71 -15.58 -48.61
CA LEU A 44 -57.05 -14.35 -48.15
C LEU A 44 -57.58 -13.92 -46.77
N GLU A 45 -58.89 -14.03 -46.53
CA GLU A 45 -59.50 -13.72 -45.22
C GLU A 45 -59.04 -14.69 -44.12
N GLN A 46 -58.94 -15.99 -44.41
CA GLN A 46 -58.42 -16.97 -43.44
C GLN A 46 -56.94 -16.72 -43.10
N CYS A 47 -56.14 -16.22 -44.05
CA CYS A 47 -54.74 -15.88 -43.83
C CYS A 47 -54.55 -14.57 -43.06
N ALA A 48 -55.44 -13.59 -43.26
CA ALA A 48 -55.47 -12.35 -42.50
C ALA A 48 -55.89 -12.59 -41.03
N ALA A 49 -56.96 -13.35 -40.80
CA ALA A 49 -57.42 -13.73 -39.47
C ALA A 49 -56.36 -14.54 -38.68
N ALA A 50 -55.62 -15.43 -39.36
CA ALA A 50 -54.53 -16.18 -38.75
C ALA A 50 -53.34 -15.28 -38.34
N LYS A 51 -53.01 -14.26 -39.13
CA LYS A 51 -51.97 -13.27 -38.77
C LYS A 51 -52.38 -12.40 -37.59
N GLU A 52 -53.64 -11.98 -37.55
CA GLU A 52 -54.18 -11.17 -36.45
C GLU A 52 -54.19 -11.94 -35.13
N LEU A 53 -54.56 -13.23 -35.14
CA LEU A 53 -54.48 -14.12 -33.97
C LEU A 53 -53.05 -14.33 -33.46
N VAL A 54 -52.05 -14.40 -34.35
CA VAL A 54 -50.63 -14.50 -33.97
C VAL A 54 -50.13 -13.19 -33.37
N GLU A 55 -50.53 -12.03 -33.90
CA GLU A 55 -50.19 -10.73 -33.30
C GLU A 55 -50.84 -10.52 -31.94
N LEU A 56 -52.12 -10.90 -31.77
CA LEU A 56 -52.80 -10.86 -30.47
C LEU A 56 -52.09 -11.75 -29.44
N SER A 57 -51.74 -12.97 -29.83
CA SER A 57 -50.99 -13.90 -28.95
C SER A 57 -49.60 -13.38 -28.60
N ARG A 58 -48.94 -12.66 -29.51
CA ARG A 58 -47.64 -12.02 -29.27
C ARG A 58 -47.76 -10.83 -28.32
N LYS A 59 -48.80 -10.01 -28.45
CA LYS A 59 -49.09 -8.90 -27.53
C LYS A 59 -49.38 -9.40 -26.12
N GLU A 60 -50.20 -10.44 -25.98
CA GLU A 60 -50.47 -11.10 -24.70
C GLU A 60 -49.19 -11.69 -24.06
N TYR A 61 -48.30 -12.28 -24.87
CA TYR A 61 -47.02 -12.80 -24.38
C TYR A 61 -46.12 -11.68 -23.83
N ILE A 62 -45.96 -10.58 -24.58
CA ILE A 62 -45.16 -9.42 -24.16
C ILE A 62 -45.73 -8.81 -22.88
N GLN A 63 -47.06 -8.72 -22.78
CA GLN A 63 -47.73 -8.19 -21.59
C GLN A 63 -47.49 -9.06 -20.35
N LYS A 64 -47.61 -10.39 -20.49
CA LYS A 64 -47.28 -11.34 -19.40
C LYS A 64 -45.80 -11.29 -19.00
N GLU A 65 -44.89 -11.10 -19.95
CA GLU A 65 -43.46 -10.94 -19.67
C GLU A 65 -43.20 -9.63 -18.88
N GLN A 66 -43.87 -8.54 -19.24
CA GLN A 66 -43.78 -7.27 -18.51
C GLN A 66 -44.39 -7.36 -17.11
N GLU A 67 -45.54 -8.02 -16.95
CA GLU A 67 -46.17 -8.27 -15.64
C GLU A 67 -45.26 -9.12 -14.74
N PHE A 68 -44.63 -10.16 -15.29
CA PHE A 68 -43.68 -10.98 -14.54
C PHE A 68 -42.44 -10.19 -14.11
N LYS A 69 -41.87 -9.37 -15.00
CA LYS A 69 -40.74 -8.49 -14.66
C LYS A 69 -41.11 -7.47 -13.59
N LEU A 70 -42.32 -6.90 -13.66
CA LEU A 70 -42.83 -5.96 -12.65
C LEU A 70 -43.06 -6.66 -11.31
N LYS A 71 -43.61 -7.87 -11.31
CA LYS A 71 -43.79 -8.67 -10.09
C LYS A 71 -42.46 -9.02 -9.43
N ALA A 72 -41.48 -9.50 -10.20
CA ALA A 72 -40.13 -9.78 -9.71
C ALA A 72 -39.43 -8.51 -9.17
N MET A 73 -39.65 -7.35 -9.79
CA MET A 73 -39.12 -6.07 -9.30
C MET A 73 -39.75 -5.66 -7.96
N LYS A 74 -41.07 -5.84 -7.80
CA LYS A 74 -41.78 -5.55 -6.53
C LYS A 74 -41.35 -6.49 -5.40
N GLU A 75 -41.29 -7.79 -5.67
CA GLU A 75 -40.82 -8.78 -4.69
C GLU A 75 -39.37 -8.51 -4.25
N LYS A 76 -38.51 -8.14 -5.21
CA LYS A 76 -37.13 -7.70 -4.90
C LYS A 76 -37.11 -6.48 -4.00
N HIS A 77 -37.93 -5.46 -4.28
CA HIS A 77 -37.99 -4.24 -3.50
C HIS A 77 -38.54 -4.48 -2.07
N GLU A 78 -39.58 -5.32 -1.93
CA GLU A 78 -40.09 -5.72 -0.61
C GLU A 78 -39.03 -6.46 0.21
N LEU A 79 -38.27 -7.37 -0.40
CA LEU A 79 -37.19 -8.07 0.27
C LEU A 79 -36.07 -7.11 0.70
N GLU A 80 -35.69 -6.15 -0.15
CA GLU A 80 -34.70 -5.11 0.18
C GLU A 80 -35.17 -4.25 1.37
N MET A 81 -36.45 -3.85 1.39
CA MET A 81 -37.04 -3.12 2.50
C MET A 81 -37.11 -3.94 3.79
N GLN A 82 -37.41 -5.23 3.69
CA GLN A 82 -37.42 -6.12 4.85
C GLN A 82 -36.02 -6.30 5.42
N ILE A 83 -35.01 -6.53 4.57
CA ILE A 83 -33.60 -6.60 4.98
C ILE A 83 -33.16 -5.30 5.67
N MET A 84 -33.59 -4.12 5.17
CA MET A 84 -33.28 -2.85 5.82
C MET A 84 -33.93 -2.72 7.21
N ARG A 85 -35.19 -3.15 7.38
CA ARG A 85 -35.85 -3.16 8.68
C ARG A 85 -35.18 -4.11 9.65
N ASP A 86 -34.85 -5.32 9.20
CA ASP A 86 -34.18 -6.33 10.01
C ASP A 86 -32.79 -5.83 10.43
N LYS A 87 -32.03 -5.18 9.52
CA LYS A 87 -30.75 -4.54 9.87
C LYS A 87 -30.93 -3.46 10.93
N ALA A 88 -31.89 -2.56 10.78
CA ALA A 88 -32.13 -1.49 11.74
C ALA A 88 -32.54 -2.03 13.13
N ALA A 89 -33.40 -3.05 13.19
CA ALA A 89 -33.78 -3.70 14.44
C ALA A 89 -32.59 -4.38 15.13
N LEU A 90 -31.70 -4.99 14.35
CA LEU A 90 -30.51 -5.67 14.87
C LEU A 90 -29.40 -4.70 15.27
N GLU A 91 -29.29 -3.54 14.62
CA GLU A 91 -28.42 -2.47 15.08
C GLU A 91 -28.84 -2.04 16.47
N LEU A 92 -30.14 -1.76 16.68
CA LEU A 92 -30.70 -1.39 17.99
C LEU A 92 -30.38 -2.43 19.08
N GLU A 93 -30.62 -3.73 18.83
CA GLU A 93 -30.30 -4.80 19.80
C GLU A 93 -28.81 -4.89 20.13
N TYR A 94 -27.92 -4.63 19.16
CA TYR A 94 -26.47 -4.72 19.37
C TYR A 94 -25.90 -3.47 20.06
N THR A 95 -26.45 -2.27 19.79
CA THR A 95 -26.06 -1.02 20.48
C THR A 95 -26.28 -1.13 21.99
N ASP A 96 -27.33 -1.83 22.42
CA ASP A 96 -27.63 -2.05 23.85
C ASP A 96 -26.68 -3.06 24.52
N MET A 97 -26.01 -3.95 23.77
CA MET A 97 -25.31 -5.11 24.33
C MET A 97 -23.79 -4.92 24.54
N MET A 98 -23.14 -3.99 23.82
CA MET A 98 -21.66 -3.95 23.73
C MET A 98 -20.99 -2.59 24.01
N SER A 99 -21.72 -1.60 24.51
CA SER A 99 -21.18 -0.24 24.67
C SER A 99 -20.62 0.03 26.08
N PRO A 100 -19.29 0.20 26.26
CA PRO A 100 -18.75 1.06 27.32
C PRO A 100 -18.84 2.57 26.97
N PHE A 101 -19.08 2.91 25.70
CA PHE A 101 -19.34 4.27 25.22
C PHE A 101 -20.84 4.52 25.08
N CYS A 102 -21.54 4.62 26.21
CA CYS A 102 -23.00 4.79 26.23
C CYS A 102 -23.44 5.88 25.26
N TYR A 103 -24.26 5.50 24.27
CA TYR A 103 -25.20 6.38 23.58
C TYR A 103 -26.18 6.90 24.63
N THR A 104 -25.76 7.92 25.38
CA THR A 104 -26.71 8.78 26.07
C THR A 104 -27.21 9.77 25.03
N GLY A 105 -28.52 9.88 24.87
CA GLY A 105 -29.18 10.95 24.12
C GLY A 105 -28.96 12.34 24.75
N ALA A 106 -27.73 12.62 25.18
CA ALA A 106 -27.28 13.93 25.57
C ALA A 106 -27.09 14.74 24.28
N GLN A 107 -27.62 15.96 24.31
CA GLN A 107 -27.44 16.97 23.26
C GLN A 107 -26.03 16.89 22.68
N ALA A 108 -25.92 16.79 21.35
CA ALA A 108 -24.65 16.79 20.63
C ALA A 108 -23.73 17.83 21.27
N PRO A 109 -22.54 17.43 21.77
CA PRO A 109 -21.65 18.35 22.46
C PRO A 109 -21.45 19.57 21.55
N LYS A 110 -21.58 20.78 22.11
CA LYS A 110 -21.32 22.03 21.37
C LYS A 110 -19.98 21.86 20.66
N ARG A 111 -20.02 21.77 19.32
CA ARG A 111 -18.86 21.47 18.47
C ARG A 111 -17.68 22.32 18.91
N ALA A 112 -16.73 21.70 19.62
CA ALA A 112 -15.51 22.39 20.00
C ALA A 112 -14.76 22.77 18.71
N PRO A 113 -14.12 23.94 18.64
CA PRO A 113 -13.34 24.29 17.47
C PRO A 113 -12.23 23.24 17.26
N LEU A 114 -12.13 22.74 16.04
CA LEU A 114 -11.10 21.80 15.61
C LEU A 114 -9.71 22.29 16.04
N ARG A 115 -9.04 21.53 16.91
CA ARG A 115 -7.66 21.84 17.26
C ARG A 115 -6.75 21.56 16.06
N GLN A 116 -5.85 22.50 15.76
CA GLN A 116 -4.93 22.38 14.62
C GLN A 116 -4.09 21.10 14.68
N PHE A 117 -3.69 20.69 15.89
CA PHE A 117 -2.80 19.54 16.13
C PHE A 117 -3.53 18.30 16.66
N ALA A 118 -4.87 18.25 16.61
CA ALA A 118 -5.61 17.08 17.07
C ALA A 118 -5.15 15.81 16.32
N PRO A 119 -5.21 14.63 16.97
CA PRO A 119 -4.97 13.36 16.29
C PRO A 119 -5.86 13.22 15.04
N LEU A 120 -5.37 12.47 14.06
CA LEU A 120 -6.04 12.25 12.77
C LEU A 120 -6.38 10.77 12.59
N LEU A 121 -7.63 10.47 12.26
CA LEU A 121 -8.00 9.18 11.71
C LEU A 121 -8.13 9.27 10.19
N VAL A 122 -7.39 8.42 9.49
CA VAL A 122 -7.47 8.25 8.03
C VAL A 122 -8.26 6.98 7.75
N ALA A 123 -9.42 7.10 7.09
CA ALA A 123 -10.22 5.95 6.69
C ALA A 123 -10.05 5.67 5.20
N MET A 124 -9.55 4.47 4.86
CA MET A 124 -9.46 4.02 3.47
C MET A 124 -10.85 3.68 2.94
N VAL A 125 -11.15 4.02 1.68
CA VAL A 125 -12.44 3.76 1.02
C VAL A 125 -12.21 3.12 -0.33
N GLY A 126 -13.08 2.18 -0.72
CA GLY A 126 -13.11 1.64 -2.07
C GLY A 126 -13.23 0.13 -2.11
N LEU A 127 -13.55 -0.37 -3.31
CA LEU A 127 -13.73 -1.81 -3.53
C LEU A 127 -12.46 -2.61 -3.16
N PRO A 128 -12.56 -3.90 -2.83
CA PRO A 128 -11.36 -4.69 -2.64
C PRO A 128 -10.56 -4.85 -3.95
N GLY A 129 -9.25 -5.11 -3.83
CA GLY A 129 -8.34 -5.19 -4.98
C GLY A 129 -7.98 -3.85 -5.64
N ARG A 130 -8.24 -2.71 -4.97
CA ARG A 130 -7.92 -1.36 -5.49
C ARG A 130 -6.71 -0.69 -4.82
N GLY A 131 -5.83 -1.47 -4.19
CA GLY A 131 -4.56 -0.95 -3.63
C GLY A 131 -4.63 -0.26 -2.27
N LYS A 132 -5.79 -0.26 -1.58
CA LYS A 132 -5.97 0.37 -0.25
C LYS A 132 -4.90 -0.05 0.77
N SER A 133 -4.73 -1.34 0.99
CA SER A 133 -3.79 -1.87 1.99
C SER A 133 -2.33 -1.53 1.65
N LEU A 134 -1.96 -1.55 0.36
CA LEU A 134 -0.64 -1.10 -0.09
C LEU A 134 -0.44 0.39 0.20
N MET A 135 -1.44 1.22 -0.09
CA MET A 135 -1.40 2.66 0.19
C MET A 135 -1.33 2.94 1.70
N ALA A 136 -2.13 2.24 2.52
CA ALA A 136 -2.12 2.36 3.97
C ALA A 136 -0.74 2.02 4.55
N LYS A 137 -0.12 0.93 4.11
CA LYS A 137 1.23 0.53 4.55
C LYS A 137 2.31 1.52 4.13
N ARG A 138 2.27 1.96 2.87
CA ARG A 138 3.12 3.03 2.34
C ARG A 138 3.03 4.31 3.19
N LEU A 139 1.80 4.74 3.48
CA LEU A 139 1.55 5.95 4.24
C LEU A 139 2.03 5.82 5.70
N THR A 140 1.78 4.69 6.35
CA THR A 140 2.26 4.44 7.71
C THR A 140 3.79 4.47 7.79
N ARG A 141 4.49 3.82 6.85
CA ARG A 141 5.95 3.87 6.77
C ARG A 141 6.45 5.31 6.60
N TYR A 142 5.86 6.05 5.66
CA TYR A 142 6.19 7.46 5.42
C TYR A 142 6.00 8.35 6.65
N LEU A 143 4.84 8.25 7.30
CA LEU A 143 4.51 9.04 8.48
C LEU A 143 5.45 8.72 9.64
N ASN A 144 5.68 7.44 9.94
CA ASN A 144 6.61 7.01 11.00
C ASN A 144 8.04 7.49 10.73
N TYR A 145 8.54 7.35 9.50
CA TYR A 145 9.89 7.80 9.16
C TYR A 145 10.07 9.32 9.29
N THR A 146 9.02 10.08 8.97
CA THR A 146 9.04 11.55 9.02
C THR A 146 8.60 12.13 10.37
N GLY A 147 8.43 11.28 11.39
CA GLY A 147 8.28 11.69 12.80
C GLY A 147 6.85 11.66 13.38
N ASP A 148 5.85 11.23 12.61
CA ASP A 148 4.50 11.00 13.14
C ASP A 148 4.37 9.58 13.71
N VAL A 149 3.77 9.38 14.89
CA VAL A 149 3.45 8.03 15.39
C VAL A 149 2.17 7.56 14.70
N CYS A 150 2.30 6.56 13.83
CA CYS A 150 1.24 6.08 12.96
C CYS A 150 1.06 4.56 13.02
N LYS A 151 -0.20 4.10 13.07
CA LYS A 151 -0.56 2.66 13.09
C LYS A 151 -1.74 2.36 12.16
N VAL A 152 -1.71 1.19 11.52
CA VAL A 152 -2.80 0.66 10.68
C VAL A 152 -3.67 -0.32 11.46
N TYR A 153 -4.98 -0.23 11.24
CA TYR A 153 -6.03 -1.11 11.76
C TYR A 153 -6.76 -1.74 10.57
N ASP A 154 -6.39 -2.96 10.16
CA ASP A 154 -7.06 -3.70 9.06
C ASP A 154 -8.33 -4.37 9.57
N ILE A 155 -9.49 -3.90 9.12
CA ILE A 155 -10.81 -4.45 9.46
C ILE A 155 -10.89 -5.96 9.15
N SER A 156 -10.15 -6.43 8.15
CA SER A 156 -10.08 -7.85 7.80
C SER A 156 -9.40 -8.69 8.88
N ASP A 157 -8.44 -8.14 9.64
CA ASP A 157 -7.81 -8.84 10.77
C ASP A 157 -8.81 -9.06 11.90
N TYR A 158 -9.62 -8.05 12.23
CA TYR A 158 -10.70 -8.19 13.22
C TYR A 158 -11.73 -9.21 12.78
N ARG A 159 -12.10 -9.20 11.50
CA ARG A 159 -12.97 -10.22 10.92
C ARG A 159 -12.42 -11.63 11.06
N ARG A 160 -11.11 -11.81 10.87
CA ARG A 160 -10.42 -13.11 11.03
C ARG A 160 -10.40 -13.57 12.50
N LYS A 161 -10.49 -12.68 13.50
CA LYS A 161 -10.62 -13.08 14.92
C LYS A 161 -11.96 -13.76 15.20
N HIS A 162 -13.02 -13.34 14.52
CA HIS A 162 -14.40 -13.86 14.71
C HIS A 162 -14.72 -15.10 13.87
N ILE A 163 -13.85 -15.48 12.93
CA ILE A 163 -14.11 -16.56 11.98
C ILE A 163 -12.92 -17.52 11.98
N LYS A 164 -13.17 -18.78 12.38
CA LYS A 164 -12.13 -19.82 12.42
C LYS A 164 -11.56 -20.15 11.03
N LYS A 165 -12.41 -20.21 10.00
CA LYS A 165 -12.00 -20.47 8.62
C LYS A 165 -12.88 -19.70 7.64
N TYR A 166 -12.26 -19.01 6.69
CA TYR A 166 -12.98 -18.37 5.59
C TYR A 166 -13.59 -19.45 4.69
N ALA A 167 -14.92 -19.44 4.55
CA ALA A 167 -15.63 -20.44 3.77
C ALA A 167 -15.81 -20.00 2.32
N SER A 168 -16.52 -18.89 2.08
CA SER A 168 -16.80 -18.39 0.74
C SER A 168 -17.25 -16.93 0.74
N HIS A 169 -17.42 -16.38 -0.46
CA HIS A 169 -17.93 -15.05 -0.74
C HIS A 169 -19.36 -14.81 -0.22
N GLU A 170 -20.10 -15.86 0.14
CA GLU A 170 -21.50 -15.75 0.62
C GLU A 170 -21.61 -14.91 1.90
N MET A 171 -20.53 -14.85 2.69
CA MET A 171 -20.41 -13.97 3.85
C MET A 171 -20.56 -12.48 3.52
N PHE A 172 -20.24 -12.08 2.28
CA PHE A 172 -20.27 -10.67 1.87
C PHE A 172 -21.60 -10.24 1.26
N ARG A 173 -22.54 -11.17 1.08
CA ARG A 173 -23.87 -10.84 0.57
C ARG A 173 -24.62 -9.91 1.52
N ALA A 174 -25.43 -9.02 0.95
CA ALA A 174 -26.17 -8.03 1.72
C ALA A 174 -27.33 -8.62 2.54
N ASP A 175 -27.85 -9.78 2.12
CA ASP A 175 -28.96 -10.54 2.72
C ASP A 175 -28.49 -11.58 3.77
N ASN A 176 -27.18 -11.82 3.88
CA ASN A 176 -26.63 -12.72 4.89
C ASN A 176 -26.49 -11.98 6.24
N LEU A 177 -27.60 -11.88 6.98
CA LEU A 177 -27.65 -11.13 8.25
C LEU A 177 -26.63 -11.61 9.30
N PRO A 178 -26.43 -12.92 9.56
CA PRO A 178 -25.42 -13.37 10.51
C PRO A 178 -24.00 -12.95 10.12
N ALA A 179 -23.64 -13.10 8.85
CA ALA A 179 -22.32 -12.70 8.37
C ALA A 179 -22.14 -11.18 8.32
N TRP A 180 -23.21 -10.44 8.04
CA TRP A 180 -23.24 -8.99 8.13
C TRP A 180 -22.97 -8.52 9.57
N ARG A 181 -23.57 -9.15 10.60
CA ARG A 181 -23.28 -8.82 12.01
C ARG A 181 -21.80 -8.98 12.35
N ILE A 182 -21.19 -10.09 11.94
CA ILE A 182 -19.74 -10.31 12.14
C ILE A 182 -18.92 -9.18 11.49
N ARG A 183 -19.28 -8.79 10.26
CA ARG A 183 -18.58 -7.69 9.56
C ARG A 183 -18.76 -6.34 10.26
N GLN A 184 -19.95 -6.05 10.78
CA GLN A 184 -20.20 -4.81 11.54
C GLN A 184 -19.46 -4.80 12.87
N GLN A 185 -19.49 -5.91 13.60
CA GLN A 185 -18.72 -6.07 14.83
C GLN A 185 -17.22 -5.86 14.57
N SER A 186 -16.68 -6.49 13.52
CA SER A 186 -15.26 -6.36 13.16
C SER A 186 -14.87 -4.92 12.80
N PHE A 187 -15.77 -4.21 12.11
CA PHE A 187 -15.59 -2.80 11.77
C PHE A 187 -15.57 -1.91 13.02
N ARG A 188 -16.55 -2.10 13.93
CA ARG A 188 -16.64 -1.33 15.18
C ARG A 188 -15.46 -1.58 16.10
N GLU A 189 -15.07 -2.83 16.31
CA GLU A 189 -13.89 -3.15 17.12
C GLU A 189 -12.61 -2.50 16.58
N ALA A 190 -12.41 -2.52 15.25
CA ALA A 190 -11.26 -1.86 14.63
C ALA A 190 -11.30 -0.33 14.81
N LEU A 191 -12.48 0.27 14.63
CA LEU A 191 -12.69 1.71 14.78
C LEU A 191 -12.51 2.16 16.24
N GLU A 192 -13.09 1.46 17.19
CA GLU A 192 -12.99 1.74 18.62
C GLU A 192 -11.56 1.56 19.13
N GLU A 193 -10.85 0.51 18.71
CA GLU A 193 -9.44 0.32 19.08
C GLU A 193 -8.54 1.42 18.47
N ALA A 194 -8.79 1.81 17.22
CA ALA A 194 -8.08 2.93 16.59
C ALA A 194 -8.35 4.25 17.33
N ALA A 195 -9.60 4.52 17.69
CA ALA A 195 -10.02 5.71 18.39
C ALA A 195 -9.50 5.76 19.85
N SER A 196 -9.49 4.63 20.54
CA SER A 196 -8.88 4.49 21.87
C SER A 196 -7.37 4.74 21.82
N TRP A 197 -6.69 4.17 20.83
CA TRP A 197 -5.24 4.35 20.67
C TRP A 197 -4.87 5.81 20.37
N LEU A 198 -5.68 6.54 19.59
CA LEU A 198 -5.45 7.97 19.33
C LEU A 198 -5.60 8.88 20.57
N GLN A 199 -6.22 8.40 21.65
CA GLN A 199 -6.34 9.16 22.90
C GLN A 199 -5.04 9.15 23.73
N GLU A 200 -4.13 8.21 23.46
CA GLU A 200 -2.84 8.16 24.15
C GLU A 200 -1.95 9.35 23.71
N PRO A 201 -1.14 9.89 24.65
CA PRO A 201 -0.24 11.00 24.33
C PRO A 201 0.79 10.58 23.27
N ASN A 202 1.12 11.50 22.38
CA ASN A 202 2.08 11.33 21.28
C ASN A 202 1.63 10.38 20.16
N HIS A 203 0.38 9.90 20.16
CA HIS A 203 -0.20 9.20 19.01
C HIS A 203 -0.82 10.21 18.04
N HIS A 204 -0.43 10.12 16.77
CA HIS A 204 -0.70 11.19 15.81
C HIS A 204 -1.70 10.77 14.74
N VAL A 205 -1.55 9.58 14.16
CA VAL A 205 -2.35 9.13 13.02
C VAL A 205 -2.75 7.67 13.13
N ALA A 206 -4.05 7.37 13.16
CA ALA A 206 -4.55 6.01 12.97
C ALA A 206 -5.09 5.83 11.55
N ILE A 207 -4.72 4.75 10.87
CA ILE A 207 -5.26 4.41 9.56
C ILE A 207 -6.22 3.23 9.71
N LEU A 208 -7.50 3.44 9.44
CA LEU A 208 -8.51 2.40 9.38
C LEU A 208 -8.54 1.83 7.95
N ASP A 209 -7.91 0.68 7.74
CA ASP A 209 -7.86 0.00 6.44
C ASP A 209 -9.05 -0.94 6.29
N GLY A 210 -9.87 -0.67 5.27
CA GLY A 210 -10.97 -1.53 4.90
C GLY A 210 -11.80 -0.93 3.77
N PRO A 211 -12.89 -1.61 3.39
CA PRO A 211 -13.68 -1.21 2.23
C PRO A 211 -14.45 0.10 2.46
N ASN A 212 -15.02 0.30 3.65
CA ASN A 212 -15.80 1.49 4.06
C ASN A 212 -16.71 2.01 2.93
N VAL A 213 -17.45 1.07 2.30
CA VAL A 213 -18.11 1.27 1.00
C VAL A 213 -19.42 2.03 1.08
N SER A 214 -20.04 2.15 2.26
CA SER A 214 -21.32 2.84 2.45
C SER A 214 -21.13 4.19 3.13
N ARG A 215 -22.02 5.16 2.85
CA ARG A 215 -22.04 6.46 3.53
C ARG A 215 -22.34 6.31 5.02
N ALA A 216 -23.22 5.38 5.39
CA ALA A 216 -23.55 5.10 6.80
C ALA A 216 -22.30 4.71 7.62
N GLN A 217 -21.41 3.86 7.08
CA GLN A 217 -20.14 3.53 7.76
C GLN A 217 -19.22 4.74 7.88
N ARG A 218 -19.18 5.63 6.88
CA ARG A 218 -18.39 6.86 6.95
C ARG A 218 -18.97 7.82 7.99
N GLU A 219 -20.30 7.91 8.10
CA GLU A 219 -21.00 8.68 9.14
C GLU A 219 -20.64 8.15 10.53
N GLU A 220 -20.65 6.84 10.75
CA GLU A 220 -20.28 6.23 12.04
C GLU A 220 -18.83 6.56 12.44
N ILE A 221 -17.88 6.51 11.49
CA ILE A 221 -16.49 6.94 11.71
C ILE A 221 -16.45 8.43 12.10
N TYR A 222 -17.14 9.27 11.33
CA TYR A 222 -17.12 10.71 11.55
C TYR A 222 -17.75 11.11 12.88
N ASP A 223 -18.90 10.54 13.23
CA ASP A 223 -19.63 10.85 14.46
C ASP A 223 -18.83 10.44 15.69
N LEU A 224 -18.18 9.27 15.70
CA LEU A 224 -17.31 8.86 16.81
C LEU A 224 -16.07 9.76 16.89
N VAL A 225 -15.28 9.82 15.80
CA VAL A 225 -13.94 10.40 15.85
C VAL A 225 -13.98 11.93 15.91
N TYR A 226 -14.80 12.55 15.06
CA TYR A 226 -14.95 14.00 15.07
C TYR A 226 -16.01 14.45 16.08
N GLY A 227 -17.20 13.84 16.05
CA GLY A 227 -18.34 14.28 16.84
C GLY A 227 -18.16 14.07 18.35
N GLN A 228 -17.66 12.90 18.76
CA GLN A 228 -17.50 12.56 20.19
C GLN A 228 -16.10 12.88 20.71
N LEU A 229 -15.04 12.52 19.96
CA LEU A 229 -13.65 12.68 20.43
C LEU A 229 -13.00 14.01 20.04
N GLY A 230 -13.58 14.76 19.09
CA GLY A 230 -13.02 16.03 18.62
C GLY A 230 -11.70 15.88 17.84
N PHE A 231 -11.43 14.69 17.31
CA PHE A 231 -10.28 14.40 16.46
C PHE A 231 -10.56 14.75 14.99
N ARG A 232 -9.51 14.80 14.18
CA ARG A 232 -9.63 15.05 12.74
C ARG A 232 -9.92 13.74 12.01
N VAL A 233 -10.69 13.82 10.92
CA VAL A 233 -11.02 12.66 10.07
C VAL A 233 -10.71 13.00 8.61
N MET A 234 -10.09 12.07 7.90
CA MET A 234 -9.82 12.18 6.46
C MET A 234 -10.19 10.86 5.78
N PHE A 235 -10.88 10.92 4.65
CA PHE A 235 -11.17 9.75 3.83
C PHE A 235 -10.26 9.71 2.60
N ILE A 236 -9.66 8.55 2.32
CA ILE A 236 -8.87 8.30 1.11
C ILE A 236 -9.54 7.18 0.32
N GLU A 237 -10.18 7.55 -0.77
CA GLU A 237 -10.81 6.61 -1.69
C GLU A 237 -9.82 6.16 -2.77
N CYS A 238 -9.58 4.86 -2.86
CA CYS A 238 -8.80 4.26 -3.95
C CYS A 238 -9.75 3.66 -5.00
N VAL A 239 -9.76 4.28 -6.18
CA VAL A 239 -10.54 3.83 -7.33
C VAL A 239 -9.57 3.29 -8.36
N CYS A 240 -9.83 2.06 -8.81
CA CYS A 240 -9.07 1.44 -9.88
C CYS A 240 -10.00 0.74 -10.86
N GLU A 241 -9.90 1.05 -12.13
CA GLU A 241 -10.67 0.48 -13.24
C GLU A 241 -9.77 -0.15 -14.31
N ASP A 242 -8.45 0.06 -14.25
CA ASP A 242 -7.49 -0.56 -15.17
C ASP A 242 -7.50 -2.10 -15.05
N PRO A 243 -7.93 -2.84 -16.09
CA PRO A 243 -8.05 -4.29 -16.05
C PRO A 243 -6.71 -4.99 -15.77
N VAL A 244 -5.59 -4.44 -16.22
CA VAL A 244 -4.24 -5.02 -16.03
C VAL A 244 -3.83 -4.92 -14.56
N LEU A 245 -4.04 -3.75 -13.95
CA LEU A 245 -3.75 -3.54 -12.53
C LEU A 245 -4.65 -4.40 -11.64
N LEU A 246 -5.92 -4.57 -12.02
CA LEU A 246 -6.86 -5.38 -11.27
C LEU A 246 -6.56 -6.86 -11.31
N GLU A 247 -6.28 -7.40 -12.50
CA GLU A 247 -5.90 -8.81 -12.63
C GLU A 247 -4.68 -9.11 -11.76
N ARG A 248 -3.71 -8.19 -11.75
CA ARG A 248 -2.52 -8.31 -10.91
C ARG A 248 -2.85 -8.24 -9.42
N ASN A 249 -3.59 -7.24 -8.97
CA ASN A 249 -3.99 -7.10 -7.57
C ASN A 249 -4.75 -8.34 -7.10
N PHE A 250 -5.53 -8.98 -7.98
CA PHE A 250 -6.19 -10.24 -7.68
C PHE A 250 -5.18 -11.37 -7.48
N LYS A 251 -4.20 -11.54 -8.38
CA LYS A 251 -3.13 -12.55 -8.20
C LYS A 251 -2.41 -12.39 -6.87
N GLU A 252 -2.07 -11.16 -6.48
CA GLU A 252 -1.42 -10.89 -5.18
C GLU A 252 -2.34 -11.21 -3.99
N ILE A 253 -3.63 -10.85 -4.05
CA ILE A 253 -4.60 -11.22 -3.01
C ILE A 253 -4.68 -12.74 -2.88
N LEU A 254 -4.76 -13.47 -3.98
CA LEU A 254 -4.84 -14.94 -3.96
C LEU A 254 -3.56 -15.57 -3.39
N GLN A 255 -2.40 -14.95 -3.66
CA GLN A 255 -1.10 -15.46 -3.20
C GLN A 255 -0.83 -15.19 -1.71
N TYR A 256 -1.18 -13.99 -1.21
CA TYR A 256 -0.76 -13.54 0.11
C TYR A 256 -1.87 -13.48 1.15
N SER A 257 -3.15 -13.49 0.75
CA SER A 257 -4.25 -13.42 1.71
C SER A 257 -4.43 -14.73 2.47
N ALA A 258 -4.60 -14.62 3.79
CA ALA A 258 -4.97 -15.75 4.63
C ALA A 258 -6.33 -16.38 4.26
N ASP A 259 -7.22 -15.61 3.63
CA ASP A 259 -8.55 -16.08 3.22
C ASP A 259 -8.45 -17.21 2.16
N TYR A 260 -7.45 -17.16 1.27
CA TYR A 260 -7.35 -18.02 0.08
C TYR A 260 -6.27 -19.11 0.19
N ARG A 261 -5.56 -19.19 1.31
CA ARG A 261 -4.41 -20.10 1.50
C ARG A 261 -4.72 -21.57 1.20
N ASP A 262 -5.91 -22.03 1.58
CA ASP A 262 -6.32 -23.43 1.45
C ASP A 262 -7.23 -23.68 0.23
N MET A 263 -7.41 -22.69 -0.65
CA MET A 263 -8.29 -22.78 -1.82
C MET A 263 -7.49 -23.02 -3.09
N ALA A 264 -8.05 -23.81 -4.02
CA ALA A 264 -7.46 -23.94 -5.35
C ALA A 264 -7.56 -22.60 -6.10
N THR A 265 -6.56 -22.26 -6.92
CA THR A 265 -6.46 -20.94 -7.58
C THR A 265 -7.71 -20.57 -8.39
N GLU A 266 -8.29 -21.51 -9.13
CA GLU A 266 -9.51 -21.27 -9.93
C GLU A 266 -10.73 -20.98 -9.05
N GLU A 267 -10.89 -21.74 -7.96
CA GLU A 267 -11.96 -21.56 -6.98
C GLU A 267 -11.81 -20.22 -6.26
N ALA A 268 -10.60 -19.90 -5.82
CA ALA A 268 -10.26 -18.67 -5.14
C ALA A 268 -10.51 -17.43 -6.03
N LEU A 269 -10.18 -17.51 -7.32
CA LEU A 269 -10.45 -16.43 -8.28
C LEU A 269 -11.97 -16.22 -8.46
N LYS A 270 -12.73 -17.31 -8.59
CA LYS A 270 -14.19 -17.26 -8.71
C LYS A 270 -14.82 -16.67 -7.45
N ASP A 271 -14.36 -17.10 -6.28
CA ASP A 271 -14.79 -16.59 -4.99
C ASP A 271 -14.50 -15.09 -4.85
N LEU A 272 -13.26 -14.67 -5.13
CA LEU A 272 -12.85 -13.27 -5.09
C LEU A 272 -13.70 -12.41 -6.03
N THR A 273 -13.96 -12.89 -7.24
CA THR A 273 -14.81 -12.19 -8.22
C THR A 273 -16.23 -11.97 -7.69
N LEU A 274 -16.83 -12.99 -7.08
CA LEU A 274 -18.17 -12.89 -6.49
C LEU A 274 -18.18 -11.99 -5.26
N LYS A 275 -17.14 -12.06 -4.41
CA LYS A 275 -16.91 -11.12 -3.30
C LYS A 275 -16.87 -9.68 -3.79
N MET A 276 -16.20 -9.40 -4.91
CA MET A 276 -16.16 -8.04 -5.50
C MET A 276 -17.55 -7.59 -5.94
N ALA A 277 -18.33 -8.47 -6.57
CA ALA A 277 -19.69 -8.16 -7.00
C ALA A 277 -20.60 -7.77 -5.81
N HIS A 278 -20.47 -8.48 -4.68
CA HIS A 278 -21.23 -8.15 -3.46
C HIS A 278 -20.87 -6.77 -2.91
N TYR A 279 -19.58 -6.41 -2.87
CA TYR A 279 -19.14 -5.08 -2.46
C TYR A 279 -19.58 -3.99 -3.44
N LYS A 280 -19.50 -4.25 -4.75
CA LYS A 280 -19.91 -3.31 -5.79
C LYS A 280 -21.40 -2.96 -5.69
N ALA A 281 -22.26 -3.91 -5.33
CA ALA A 281 -23.68 -3.66 -5.12
C ALA A 281 -23.99 -2.77 -3.91
N GLN A 282 -23.07 -2.66 -2.95
CA GLN A 282 -23.20 -1.86 -1.72
C GLN A 282 -22.37 -0.57 -1.78
N TYR A 283 -21.71 -0.28 -2.90
CA TYR A 283 -20.69 0.76 -2.96
C TYR A 283 -21.27 2.13 -3.32
N GLU A 284 -21.08 3.06 -2.41
CA GLU A 284 -21.45 4.47 -2.47
C GLU A 284 -20.18 5.32 -2.46
N SER A 285 -19.65 5.61 -3.66
CA SER A 285 -18.46 6.47 -3.81
C SER A 285 -18.71 7.85 -3.19
N PRO A 286 -17.78 8.34 -2.32
CA PRO A 286 -17.82 9.69 -1.80
C PRO A 286 -18.07 10.77 -2.86
N SER A 287 -19.07 11.61 -2.59
CA SER A 287 -19.44 12.72 -3.46
C SER A 287 -18.69 14.00 -3.08
N LEU A 288 -17.43 14.13 -3.55
CA LEU A 288 -16.54 15.23 -3.19
C LEU A 288 -17.19 16.61 -3.42
N GLY A 289 -17.20 17.45 -2.37
CA GLY A 289 -17.73 18.81 -2.42
C GLY A 289 -19.26 18.93 -2.40
N SER A 290 -20.00 17.82 -2.31
CA SER A 290 -21.45 17.85 -2.15
C SER A 290 -21.85 18.17 -0.72
N HIS A 291 -22.89 19.00 -0.55
CA HIS A 291 -23.52 19.23 0.76
C HIS A 291 -24.17 17.97 1.37
N TRP A 292 -24.40 16.94 0.54
CA TRP A 292 -24.89 15.63 0.98
C TRP A 292 -23.81 14.79 1.66
N GLU A 293 -22.54 15.08 1.40
CA GLU A 293 -21.41 14.33 1.93
C GLU A 293 -20.90 14.94 3.24
N LEU A 294 -20.10 14.18 3.98
CA LEU A 294 -19.55 14.60 5.28
C LEU A 294 -18.64 15.82 5.15
N PRO A 295 -18.71 16.81 6.07
CA PRO A 295 -17.92 18.03 6.01
C PRO A 295 -16.48 17.80 6.54
N CYS A 296 -15.75 16.89 5.91
CA CYS A 296 -14.38 16.52 6.26
C CYS A 296 -13.50 16.36 5.01
N PRO A 297 -12.16 16.40 5.16
CA PRO A 297 -11.23 16.12 4.08
C PRO A 297 -11.50 14.79 3.37
N MET A 298 -11.62 14.84 2.04
CA MET A 298 -11.77 13.65 1.20
C MET A 298 -10.81 13.72 0.03
N VAL A 299 -10.11 12.62 -0.22
CA VAL A 299 -9.21 12.47 -1.35
C VAL A 299 -9.57 11.23 -2.13
N LYS A 300 -9.72 11.38 -3.44
CA LYS A 300 -9.95 10.31 -4.40
C LYS A 300 -8.66 10.10 -5.21
N VAL A 301 -8.11 8.90 -5.13
CA VAL A 301 -6.93 8.44 -5.87
C VAL A 301 -7.42 7.52 -6.99
N LEU A 302 -7.23 7.97 -8.22
CA LEU A 302 -7.52 7.25 -9.47
C LEU A 302 -6.26 6.57 -10.00
N ASP A 303 -6.43 5.67 -10.96
CA ASP A 303 -5.34 4.94 -11.60
C ASP A 303 -4.28 5.83 -12.27
N SER A 304 -3.08 5.26 -12.43
CA SER A 304 -1.81 5.90 -12.79
C SER A 304 -1.72 6.49 -14.21
N GLY A 305 -2.82 6.71 -14.91
CA GLY A 305 -2.87 7.29 -16.25
C GLY A 305 -3.23 8.77 -16.21
N GLU A 306 -2.23 9.61 -15.91
CA GLU A 306 -2.26 11.09 -15.93
C GLU A 306 -3.14 11.77 -14.87
N SER A 307 -2.51 12.16 -13.75
CA SER A 307 -3.00 13.13 -12.75
C SER A 307 -4.31 12.75 -12.04
N GLY A 308 -4.32 11.57 -11.41
CA GLY A 308 -5.52 10.96 -10.84
C GLY A 308 -5.92 11.34 -9.40
N VAL A 309 -5.42 12.42 -8.80
CA VAL A 309 -5.80 12.76 -7.41
C VAL A 309 -6.75 13.96 -7.36
N VAL A 310 -7.93 13.76 -6.80
CA VAL A 310 -8.92 14.81 -6.54
C VAL A 310 -9.10 14.96 -5.04
N ALA A 311 -8.89 16.16 -4.51
CA ALA A 311 -9.00 16.43 -3.08
C ALA A 311 -10.05 17.51 -2.80
N HIS A 312 -10.76 17.38 -1.69
CA HIS A 312 -11.73 18.36 -1.20
C HIS A 312 -11.55 18.57 0.30
N GLY A 313 -11.65 19.82 0.76
CA GLY A 313 -11.71 20.16 2.20
C GLY A 313 -10.40 19.96 2.99
N VAL A 314 -9.28 19.67 2.34
CA VAL A 314 -7.97 19.48 2.99
C VAL A 314 -7.48 20.82 3.57
N SER A 315 -7.28 20.86 4.88
CA SER A 315 -6.95 22.10 5.60
C SER A 315 -5.95 21.95 6.74
N GLY A 316 -5.69 20.73 7.23
CA GLY A 316 -4.74 20.51 8.33
C GLY A 316 -3.35 20.08 7.85
N THR A 317 -2.35 20.26 8.71
CA THR A 317 -0.93 20.02 8.35
C THR A 317 -0.67 18.56 7.99
N ARG A 318 -1.23 17.61 8.74
CA ARG A 318 -1.05 16.18 8.46
C ARG A 318 -1.81 15.77 7.20
N GLU A 319 -3.03 16.28 7.01
CA GLU A 319 -3.81 16.01 5.81
C GLU A 319 -3.11 16.54 4.54
N SER A 320 -2.53 17.73 4.59
CA SER A 320 -1.75 18.29 3.48
C SER A 320 -0.48 17.49 3.19
N LYS A 321 0.22 17.02 4.23
CA LYS A 321 1.40 16.15 4.10
C LYS A 321 1.02 14.80 3.46
N ILE A 322 -0.07 14.19 3.91
CA ILE A 322 -0.63 12.97 3.33
C ILE A 322 -1.01 13.19 1.87
N LEU A 323 -1.71 14.29 1.55
CA LEU A 323 -2.10 14.64 0.19
C LEU A 323 -0.87 14.78 -0.72
N GLY A 324 0.16 15.51 -0.28
CA GLY A 324 1.41 15.67 -1.04
C GLY A 324 2.05 14.32 -1.36
N TYR A 325 2.15 13.44 -0.35
CA TYR A 325 2.69 12.10 -0.53
C TYR A 325 1.88 11.25 -1.51
N ILE A 326 0.55 11.19 -1.39
CA ILE A 326 -0.30 10.33 -2.25
C ILE A 326 -0.51 10.89 -3.66
N SER A 327 -0.22 12.17 -3.90
CA SER A 327 -0.40 12.83 -5.20
C SER A 327 0.56 12.31 -6.27
N ALA A 328 1.72 11.79 -5.88
CA ALA A 328 2.68 11.20 -6.80
C ALA A 328 2.28 9.76 -7.19
N ALA A 329 2.29 9.47 -8.49
CA ALA A 329 2.03 8.14 -9.03
C ALA A 329 3.12 7.17 -8.56
N LYS A 330 2.72 6.07 -7.92
CA LYS A 330 3.64 5.06 -7.42
C LYS A 330 3.50 3.78 -8.22
N PRO A 331 4.61 3.12 -8.57
CA PRO A 331 4.56 1.89 -9.32
C PRO A 331 4.01 0.81 -8.40
N VAL A 332 3.27 -0.10 -9.01
CA VAL A 332 2.65 -1.20 -8.29
C VAL A 332 3.72 -2.26 -7.96
N GLN A 333 4.75 -2.43 -8.80
CA GLN A 333 5.95 -3.27 -8.55
C GLN A 333 7.18 -2.38 -8.52
N GLN A 334 8.15 -2.71 -7.69
CA GLN A 334 9.35 -1.89 -7.55
C GLN A 334 10.56 -2.77 -7.20
N THR A 335 11.71 -2.51 -7.83
CA THR A 335 12.98 -3.18 -7.56
C THR A 335 14.13 -2.19 -7.55
N LEU A 336 14.43 -1.65 -6.38
CA LEU A 336 15.50 -0.68 -6.21
C LEU A 336 16.82 -1.38 -5.94
N TYR A 337 17.91 -0.78 -6.43
CA TYR A 337 19.27 -1.25 -6.21
C TYR A 337 20.06 -0.18 -5.45
N PHE A 338 20.83 -0.61 -4.46
CA PHE A 338 21.67 0.26 -3.67
C PHE A 338 23.09 -0.29 -3.63
N SER A 339 24.06 0.60 -3.65
CA SER A 339 25.46 0.25 -3.47
C SER A 339 26.16 1.42 -2.79
N ARG A 340 27.12 1.14 -1.92
CA ARG A 340 28.11 2.16 -1.59
C ARG A 340 28.97 2.47 -2.82
N HIS A 341 29.65 3.61 -2.82
CA HIS A 341 30.80 3.79 -3.71
C HIS A 341 31.80 2.63 -3.54
N GLY A 342 32.63 2.39 -4.56
CA GLY A 342 33.80 1.53 -4.42
C GLY A 342 34.72 2.04 -3.31
N GLU A 343 35.53 1.16 -2.72
CA GLU A 343 36.48 1.52 -1.67
C GLU A 343 37.28 2.79 -2.04
N SER A 344 37.31 3.78 -1.15
CA SER A 344 38.08 5.01 -1.32
C SER A 344 39.42 4.94 -0.61
N GLU A 345 40.35 5.83 -0.97
CA GLU A 345 41.63 5.96 -0.27
C GLU A 345 41.42 6.23 1.24
N PHE A 346 40.39 7.00 1.59
CA PHE A 346 40.03 7.23 2.99
C PHE A 346 39.50 6.00 3.71
N ASN A 347 38.81 5.08 3.01
CA ASN A 347 38.43 3.82 3.62
C ASN A 347 39.66 2.98 3.97
N VAL A 348 40.66 2.92 3.07
CA VAL A 348 41.89 2.16 3.28
C VAL A 348 42.60 2.59 4.57
N VAL A 349 42.69 3.90 4.81
CA VAL A 349 43.36 4.48 5.99
C VAL A 349 42.44 4.75 7.19
N GLY A 350 41.15 4.39 7.10
CA GLY A 350 40.21 4.56 8.21
C GLY A 350 39.75 6.00 8.50
N ARG A 351 39.87 6.92 7.54
CA ARG A 351 39.41 8.32 7.67
C ARG A 351 37.92 8.47 7.34
N ILE A 352 37.20 9.27 8.13
CA ILE A 352 35.78 9.58 7.90
C ILE A 352 35.61 10.88 7.08
N GLY A 353 34.50 10.97 6.35
CA GLY A 353 34.15 12.16 5.58
C GLY A 353 35.02 12.37 4.34
N GLY A 354 35.27 13.63 4.01
CA GLY A 354 36.08 14.11 2.91
C GLY A 354 35.52 13.77 1.53
N ASP A 355 36.31 14.12 0.51
CA ASP A 355 36.03 13.78 -0.88
C ASP A 355 37.21 13.03 -1.49
N ALA A 356 37.58 11.88 -0.91
CA ALA A 356 38.71 11.08 -1.39
C ALA A 356 38.38 10.27 -2.67
N PRO A 357 39.38 10.00 -3.53
CA PRO A 357 39.17 9.23 -4.76
C PRO A 357 39.02 7.73 -4.45
N LEU A 358 38.62 6.96 -5.46
CA LEU A 358 38.58 5.50 -5.37
C LEU A 358 39.99 4.91 -5.24
N SER A 359 40.14 3.90 -4.37
CA SER A 359 41.32 3.04 -4.29
C SER A 359 41.47 2.20 -5.57
N PRO A 360 42.61 1.53 -5.79
CA PRO A 360 42.75 0.54 -6.85
C PRO A 360 41.64 -0.53 -6.82
N ARG A 361 41.28 -1.05 -5.64
CA ARG A 361 40.18 -2.01 -5.48
C ARG A 361 38.82 -1.38 -5.72
N GLY A 362 38.62 -0.12 -5.31
CA GLY A 362 37.40 0.64 -5.62
C GLY A 362 37.17 0.80 -7.12
N ARG A 363 38.23 1.00 -7.91
CA ARG A 363 38.16 1.04 -9.38
C ARG A 363 37.82 -0.33 -9.98
N MET A 364 38.39 -1.41 -9.44
CA MET A 364 38.01 -2.78 -9.83
C MET A 364 36.53 -3.07 -9.54
N TYR A 365 36.04 -2.61 -8.38
CA TYR A 365 34.63 -2.72 -8.03
C TYR A 365 33.73 -1.95 -9.01
N ALA A 366 34.08 -0.71 -9.36
CA ALA A 366 33.32 0.09 -10.32
C ALA A 366 33.13 -0.64 -11.67
N GLN A 367 34.17 -1.33 -12.15
CA GLN A 367 34.10 -2.15 -13.36
C GLN A 367 33.25 -3.41 -13.16
N SER A 368 33.39 -4.11 -12.02
CA SER A 368 32.58 -5.29 -11.70
C SER A 368 31.10 -4.95 -11.57
N LEU A 369 30.78 -3.84 -10.90
CA LEU A 369 29.43 -3.32 -10.76
C LEU A 369 28.81 -3.03 -12.13
N ALA A 370 29.53 -2.33 -13.00
CA ALA A 370 29.03 -2.02 -14.34
C ALA A 370 28.72 -3.28 -15.16
N LYS A 371 29.63 -4.27 -15.16
CA LYS A 371 29.41 -5.56 -15.82
C LYS A 371 28.16 -6.26 -15.29
N HIS A 372 27.99 -6.29 -13.96
CA HIS A 372 26.82 -6.92 -13.34
C HIS A 372 25.52 -6.21 -13.73
N ILE A 373 25.49 -4.88 -13.63
CA ILE A 373 24.30 -4.08 -13.93
C ILE A 373 23.91 -4.17 -15.41
N HIS A 374 24.88 -4.17 -16.33
CA HIS A 374 24.62 -4.39 -17.75
C HIS A 374 24.06 -5.78 -18.04
N ALA A 375 24.55 -6.81 -17.34
CA ALA A 375 24.04 -8.17 -17.51
C ALA A 375 22.57 -8.34 -17.09
N LEU A 376 22.08 -7.50 -16.16
CA LEU A 376 20.67 -7.51 -15.74
C LEU A 376 19.70 -6.97 -16.82
N ASN A 377 20.19 -6.23 -17.82
CA ASN A 377 19.39 -5.65 -18.91
C ASN A 377 18.12 -4.91 -18.41
N LEU A 378 18.27 -4.09 -17.37
CA LEU A 378 17.15 -3.39 -16.73
C LEU A 378 16.57 -2.31 -17.66
N PRO A 379 15.25 -2.33 -17.96
CA PRO A 379 14.63 -1.31 -18.80
C PRO A 379 14.57 0.02 -18.06
N SER A 380 14.87 1.11 -18.78
CA SER A 380 14.81 2.49 -18.25
C SER A 380 15.60 2.70 -16.95
N LEU A 381 16.73 1.99 -16.78
CA LEU A 381 17.61 2.13 -15.62
C LEU A 381 18.06 3.58 -15.44
N GLN A 382 17.92 4.10 -14.23
CA GLN A 382 18.50 5.38 -13.81
C GLN A 382 19.55 5.16 -12.73
N ILE A 383 20.58 6.02 -12.72
CA ILE A 383 21.64 5.98 -11.72
C ILE A 383 21.62 7.25 -10.90
N TRP A 384 21.41 7.13 -9.60
CA TRP A 384 21.48 8.27 -8.69
C TRP A 384 22.74 8.16 -7.86
N THR A 385 23.51 9.23 -7.82
CA THR A 385 24.72 9.29 -7.00
C THR A 385 24.69 10.50 -6.10
N SER A 386 25.57 10.52 -5.11
CA SER A 386 25.92 11.76 -4.43
C SER A 386 26.73 12.71 -5.32
N THR A 387 27.06 13.90 -4.82
CA THR A 387 27.93 14.87 -5.51
C THR A 387 29.43 14.56 -5.34
N LEU A 388 29.80 13.70 -4.40
CA LEU A 388 31.19 13.34 -4.08
C LEU A 388 31.85 12.48 -5.16
N GLN A 389 33.16 12.67 -5.38
CA GLN A 389 33.88 12.09 -6.52
C GLN A 389 33.83 10.56 -6.55
N ARG A 390 33.85 9.91 -5.38
CA ARG A 390 33.86 8.44 -5.27
C ARG A 390 32.60 7.78 -5.79
N THR A 391 31.42 8.37 -5.60
CA THR A 391 30.15 7.80 -6.10
C THR A 391 30.06 8.00 -7.62
N LYS A 392 30.45 9.18 -8.10
CA LYS A 392 30.55 9.51 -9.53
C LYS A 392 31.49 8.55 -10.26
N ALA A 393 32.70 8.36 -9.75
CA ALA A 393 33.70 7.44 -10.30
C ALA A 393 33.21 5.98 -10.29
N THR A 394 32.45 5.57 -9.28
CA THR A 394 31.88 4.22 -9.21
C THR A 394 30.85 3.97 -10.31
N SER A 395 30.03 4.97 -10.64
CA SER A 395 29.01 4.86 -11.69
C SER A 395 29.56 5.05 -13.12
N ALA A 396 30.82 5.46 -13.28
CA ALA A 396 31.36 5.97 -14.54
C ALA A 396 31.23 4.98 -15.72
N HIS A 397 31.33 3.68 -15.44
CA HIS A 397 31.28 2.62 -16.46
C HIS A 397 29.86 2.13 -16.77
N ILE A 398 28.82 2.67 -16.11
CA ILE A 398 27.42 2.27 -16.34
C ILE A 398 26.79 3.20 -17.38
N ASN A 399 26.44 2.69 -18.55
CA ASN A 399 25.70 3.45 -19.57
C ASN A 399 24.19 3.58 -19.24
N ALA A 400 23.85 4.58 -18.44
CA ALA A 400 22.48 4.96 -18.08
C ALA A 400 22.45 6.46 -17.68
N PRO A 401 21.29 7.14 -17.77
CA PRO A 401 21.11 8.50 -17.25
C PRO A 401 21.56 8.59 -15.79
N LYS A 402 22.34 9.63 -15.47
CA LYS A 402 22.89 9.84 -14.13
C LYS A 402 22.37 11.14 -13.54
N GLN A 403 21.95 11.09 -12.28
CA GLN A 403 21.59 12.25 -11.49
C GLN A 403 22.50 12.32 -10.26
N HIS A 404 23.02 13.51 -9.98
CA HIS A 404 23.89 13.76 -8.83
C HIS A 404 23.10 14.59 -7.81
N LEU A 405 22.79 13.99 -6.67
CA LEU A 405 21.92 14.53 -5.63
C LEU A 405 22.74 14.90 -4.40
N PRO A 406 22.80 16.18 -3.99
CA PRO A 406 23.45 16.59 -2.73
C PRO A 406 22.83 15.91 -1.51
N GLU A 407 21.54 15.59 -1.57
CA GLU A 407 20.82 14.85 -0.53
C GLU A 407 21.38 13.45 -0.30
N LEU A 408 22.15 12.91 -1.25
CA LEU A 408 22.83 11.63 -1.14
C LEU A 408 24.28 11.73 -0.62
N ASP A 409 24.78 12.93 -0.31
CA ASP A 409 26.14 13.11 0.23
C ASP A 409 26.27 12.54 1.63
N GLU A 410 27.46 12.00 1.94
CA GLU A 410 27.74 11.34 3.23
C GLU A 410 27.43 12.28 4.39
N ILE A 411 27.11 11.70 5.55
CA ILE A 411 26.92 12.46 6.78
C ILE A 411 28.09 13.41 6.99
N PHE A 412 27.80 14.70 7.11
CA PHE A 412 28.84 15.72 7.29
C PHE A 412 29.34 15.69 8.74
N SER A 413 30.60 15.31 8.94
CA SER A 413 31.20 15.20 10.28
C SER A 413 31.80 16.51 10.80
N GLY A 414 31.58 17.63 10.11
CA GLY A 414 31.93 18.98 10.56
C GLY A 414 33.39 19.12 10.97
N ALA A 415 33.65 19.54 12.21
CA ALA A 415 35.00 19.68 12.75
C ALA A 415 35.80 18.36 12.82
N CYS A 416 35.13 17.21 12.65
CA CYS A 416 35.73 15.88 12.68
C CYS A 416 35.99 15.29 11.28
N GLU A 417 35.78 16.06 10.22
CA GLU A 417 36.08 15.64 8.84
C GLU A 417 37.55 15.28 8.63
N ASN A 418 37.79 14.29 7.78
CA ASN A 418 39.11 13.77 7.41
C ASN A 418 39.90 13.16 8.57
N LEU A 419 39.30 12.89 9.74
CA LEU A 419 39.98 12.23 10.85
C LEU A 419 39.80 10.71 10.82
N THR A 420 40.78 9.97 11.34
CA THR A 420 40.55 8.57 11.74
C THR A 420 39.83 8.51 13.09
N TYR A 421 39.30 7.34 13.46
CA TYR A 421 38.70 7.18 14.79
C TYR A 421 39.74 7.25 15.92
N GLU A 422 40.99 6.87 15.65
CA GLU A 422 42.11 7.03 16.57
C GLU A 422 42.41 8.52 16.80
N GLU A 423 42.55 9.31 15.73
CA GLU A 423 42.74 10.77 15.82
C GLU A 423 41.54 11.45 16.51
N LEU A 424 40.33 10.97 16.24
CA LEU A 424 39.10 11.47 16.89
C LEU A 424 39.11 11.16 18.40
N SER A 425 39.56 9.97 18.80
CA SER A 425 39.68 9.58 20.21
C SER A 425 40.71 10.43 20.97
N GLU A 426 41.76 10.89 20.30
CA GLU A 426 42.78 11.77 20.89
C GLU A 426 42.30 13.22 20.96
N ARG A 427 41.74 13.75 19.87
CA ARG A 427 41.43 15.18 19.73
C ARG A 427 40.08 15.55 20.32
N PHE A 428 39.09 14.66 20.25
CA PHE A 428 37.72 14.89 20.70
C PHE A 428 37.16 13.66 21.45
N PRO A 429 37.79 13.23 22.57
CA PRO A 429 37.40 12.02 23.30
C PRO A 429 35.95 12.06 23.79
N ARG A 430 35.52 13.23 24.27
CA ARG A 430 34.14 13.47 24.72
C ARG A 430 33.13 13.28 23.60
N GLU A 431 33.46 13.73 22.39
CA GLU A 431 32.56 13.71 21.25
C GLU A 431 32.38 12.29 20.75
N LEU A 432 33.47 11.51 20.73
CA LEU A 432 33.43 10.08 20.44
C LEU A 432 32.59 9.31 21.47
N ALA A 433 32.70 9.64 22.76
CA ALA A 433 31.87 9.03 23.81
C ALA A 433 30.38 9.37 23.66
N MET A 434 30.04 10.65 23.47
CA MET A 434 28.65 11.08 23.24
C MET A 434 28.04 10.42 21.99
N ARG A 435 28.83 10.31 20.91
CA ARG A 435 28.42 9.61 19.68
C ARG A 435 28.16 8.13 19.90
N ASP A 436 28.97 7.47 20.72
CA ASP A 436 28.79 6.05 21.00
C ASP A 436 27.62 5.78 21.95
N HIS A 437 27.35 6.72 22.85
CA HIS A 437 26.22 6.66 23.76
C HIS A 437 24.90 6.77 23.00
N GLU A 438 24.74 7.82 22.19
CA GLU A 438 23.49 8.15 21.49
C GLU A 438 23.72 8.49 20.01
N LYS A 439 24.10 7.48 19.22
CA LYS A 439 24.55 7.63 17.83
C LYS A 439 23.49 8.19 16.88
N LEU A 440 22.21 7.97 17.18
CA LEU A 440 21.10 8.46 16.35
C LEU A 440 20.98 9.99 16.45
N THR A 441 20.97 10.51 17.68
CA THR A 441 20.70 11.94 17.93
C THR A 441 21.96 12.79 18.05
N TYR A 442 23.12 12.18 18.31
CA TYR A 442 24.40 12.88 18.33
C TYR A 442 24.63 13.63 17.01
N ARG A 443 24.89 14.93 17.12
CA ARG A 443 25.27 15.81 16.02
C ARG A 443 26.76 16.16 16.14
N TYR A 444 27.52 15.92 15.08
CA TYR A 444 28.91 16.36 15.03
C TYR A 444 29.02 17.89 15.20
N PRO A 445 30.07 18.42 15.83
CA PRO A 445 30.28 19.87 15.91
C PRO A 445 30.33 20.49 14.50
N GLN A 446 29.42 21.42 14.23
CA GLN A 446 29.24 22.04 12.90
C GLN A 446 28.84 21.04 11.79
N GLY A 447 28.42 19.84 12.16
CA GLY A 447 28.05 18.76 11.23
C GLY A 447 26.61 18.30 11.41
N GLU A 448 26.36 17.07 10.99
CA GLU A 448 25.05 16.42 10.98
C GLU A 448 24.94 15.31 12.06
N SER A 449 23.70 15.00 12.41
CA SER A 449 23.29 13.77 13.09
C SER A 449 22.63 12.80 12.10
N TYR A 450 22.40 11.55 12.50
CA TYR A 450 21.59 10.63 11.69
C TYR A 450 20.18 11.17 11.47
N LEU A 451 19.59 11.86 12.46
CA LEU A 451 18.29 12.52 12.31
C LEU A 451 18.30 13.62 11.24
N ASP A 452 19.41 14.35 11.08
CA ASP A 452 19.53 15.36 10.02
C ASP A 452 19.61 14.70 8.64
N VAL A 453 20.38 13.62 8.52
CA VAL A 453 20.46 12.82 7.29
C VAL A 453 19.09 12.22 6.94
N MET A 454 18.38 11.63 7.90
CA MET A 454 17.03 11.09 7.69
C MET A 454 16.07 12.15 7.13
N ARG A 455 16.09 13.38 7.66
CA ARG A 455 15.28 14.48 7.12
C ARG A 455 15.73 14.90 5.72
N ARG A 456 17.05 14.99 5.50
CA ARG A 456 17.65 15.39 4.22
C ARG A 456 17.32 14.42 3.08
N VAL A 457 17.22 13.11 3.35
CA VAL A 457 16.93 12.12 2.31
C VAL A 457 15.44 11.97 1.98
N VAL A 458 14.52 12.61 2.71
CA VAL A 458 13.06 12.49 2.47
C VAL A 458 12.67 12.77 1.01
N PRO A 459 13.15 13.85 0.35
CA PRO A 459 12.81 14.10 -1.05
C PRO A 459 13.31 13.00 -1.99
N VAL A 460 14.45 12.36 -1.67
CA VAL A 460 14.98 11.22 -2.43
C VAL A 460 14.10 9.98 -2.23
N LEU A 461 13.63 9.73 -1.02
CA LEU A 461 12.73 8.61 -0.71
C LEU A 461 11.39 8.75 -1.46
N GLU A 462 10.81 9.95 -1.48
CA GLU A 462 9.58 10.25 -2.21
C GLU A 462 9.74 9.99 -3.71
N GLN A 463 10.88 10.36 -4.30
CA GLN A 463 11.17 10.05 -5.70
C GLN A 463 11.43 8.55 -5.92
N LEU A 464 12.22 7.91 -5.05
CA LEU A 464 12.48 6.47 -5.15
C LEU A 464 11.18 5.68 -5.13
N GLU A 465 10.20 6.05 -4.30
CA GLU A 465 8.89 5.42 -4.25
C GLU A 465 8.07 5.53 -5.54
N CYS A 466 8.43 6.45 -6.44
CA CYS A 466 7.76 6.64 -7.73
C CYS A 466 8.47 5.88 -8.87
N GLU A 467 9.65 5.30 -8.62
CA GLU A 467 10.50 4.69 -9.64
C GLU A 467 10.62 3.17 -9.46
N THR A 468 11.08 2.45 -10.50
CA THR A 468 11.19 0.97 -10.42
C THR A 468 12.60 0.45 -10.56
N ASN A 469 13.40 0.95 -11.51
CA ASN A 469 14.74 0.47 -11.82
C ASN A 469 15.77 1.58 -11.56
N VAL A 470 16.05 1.88 -10.30
CA VAL A 470 17.05 2.89 -9.90
C VAL A 470 18.20 2.19 -9.19
N LEU A 471 19.42 2.46 -9.62
CA LEU A 471 20.63 2.15 -8.86
C LEU A 471 21.13 3.41 -8.15
N THR A 472 21.02 3.41 -6.83
CA THR A 472 21.52 4.48 -5.97
C THR A 472 22.91 4.14 -5.45
N ILE A 473 23.92 4.91 -5.86
CA ILE A 473 25.30 4.80 -5.39
C ILE A 473 25.60 5.93 -4.39
N SER A 474 25.68 5.60 -3.11
CA SER A 474 25.87 6.58 -2.03
C SER A 474 26.89 6.07 -1.00
N HIS A 475 26.68 6.37 0.29
CA HIS A 475 27.64 6.20 1.37
C HIS A 475 27.03 5.44 2.54
N GLN A 476 27.84 5.18 3.57
CA GLN A 476 27.44 4.25 4.61
C GLN A 476 26.31 4.81 5.48
N ALA A 477 26.40 6.04 5.98
CA ALA A 477 25.35 6.58 6.85
C ALA A 477 24.07 6.90 6.06
N VAL A 478 24.21 7.43 4.85
CA VAL A 478 23.07 7.75 3.97
C VAL A 478 22.29 6.50 3.59
N LEU A 479 22.96 5.44 3.13
CA LEU A 479 22.27 4.21 2.75
C LEU A 479 21.64 3.49 3.95
N ARG A 480 22.20 3.64 5.16
CA ARG A 480 21.51 3.20 6.38
C ARG A 480 20.15 3.89 6.52
N CYS A 481 20.11 5.22 6.41
CA CYS A 481 18.89 6.00 6.50
C CYS A 481 17.89 5.65 5.39
N VAL A 482 18.36 5.44 4.15
CA VAL A 482 17.50 5.10 3.01
C VAL A 482 16.95 3.67 3.13
N LEU A 483 17.78 2.69 3.48
CA LEU A 483 17.32 1.31 3.65
C LEU A 483 16.40 1.16 4.85
N ALA A 484 16.66 1.89 5.95
CA ALA A 484 15.80 1.90 7.12
C ALA A 484 14.35 2.31 6.82
N TYR A 485 14.15 3.19 5.83
CA TYR A 485 12.83 3.51 5.32
C TYR A 485 12.15 2.24 4.79
N PHE A 486 12.69 1.65 3.71
CA PHE A 486 12.07 0.50 3.03
C PHE A 486 11.93 -0.74 3.93
N LEU A 487 12.87 -0.94 4.84
CA LEU A 487 12.89 -2.06 5.78
C LEU A 487 12.10 -1.81 7.06
N GLU A 488 11.50 -0.62 7.23
CA GLU A 488 10.76 -0.23 8.44
C GLU A 488 11.58 -0.46 9.72
N THR A 489 12.88 -0.14 9.65
CA THR A 489 13.83 -0.36 10.75
C THR A 489 13.58 0.63 11.89
N PRO A 490 13.56 0.18 13.17
CA PRO A 490 13.43 1.07 14.31
C PRO A 490 14.52 2.16 14.32
N PRO A 491 14.20 3.43 14.65
CA PRO A 491 15.13 4.55 14.58
C PRO A 491 16.48 4.30 15.28
N GLU A 492 16.46 3.65 16.45
CA GLU A 492 17.63 3.32 17.26
C GLU A 492 18.59 2.32 16.60
N GLU A 493 18.09 1.48 15.67
CA GLU A 493 18.88 0.50 14.94
C GLU A 493 19.49 1.09 13.65
N VAL A 494 18.93 2.18 13.13
CA VAL A 494 19.36 2.81 11.85
C VAL A 494 20.87 3.05 11.79
N PRO A 495 21.54 3.65 12.81
CA PRO A 495 22.97 3.93 12.76
C PRO A 495 23.88 2.69 12.72
N TYR A 496 23.30 1.49 12.90
CA TYR A 496 24.00 0.22 13.00
C TYR A 496 23.60 -0.77 11.89
N LEU A 497 22.65 -0.43 11.02
CA LEU A 497 22.28 -1.25 9.87
C LEU A 497 23.54 -1.58 9.03
N HIS A 498 23.70 -2.85 8.67
CA HIS A 498 24.90 -3.32 7.99
C HIS A 498 24.86 -3.03 6.49
N VAL A 499 25.71 -2.11 6.02
CA VAL A 499 25.82 -1.70 4.62
C VAL A 499 27.28 -1.84 4.16
N PRO A 500 27.71 -3.04 3.73
CA PRO A 500 29.10 -3.31 3.40
C PRO A 500 29.54 -2.65 2.09
N LEU A 501 30.85 -2.45 1.95
CA LEU A 501 31.45 -2.09 0.66
C LEU A 501 31.30 -3.25 -0.34
N HIS A 502 31.42 -2.91 -1.62
CA HIS A 502 31.47 -3.83 -2.75
C HIS A 502 30.29 -4.83 -2.84
N THR A 503 29.14 -4.43 -2.32
CA THR A 503 27.94 -5.26 -2.27
C THR A 503 26.76 -4.48 -2.81
N ILE A 504 26.02 -5.09 -3.73
CA ILE A 504 24.76 -4.57 -4.24
C ILE A 504 23.66 -5.05 -3.29
N ILE A 505 22.80 -4.14 -2.87
CA ILE A 505 21.62 -4.42 -2.06
C ILE A 505 20.40 -4.21 -2.95
N LYS A 506 19.67 -5.27 -3.22
CA LYS A 506 18.46 -5.26 -4.04
C LYS A 506 17.24 -5.29 -3.12
N VAL A 507 16.35 -4.32 -3.28
CA VAL A 507 15.14 -4.15 -2.48
C VAL A 507 13.92 -4.26 -3.38
N THR A 508 13.12 -5.31 -3.17
CA THR A 508 11.97 -5.64 -4.04
C THR A 508 10.67 -5.59 -3.25
N LEU A 509 9.67 -4.86 -3.76
CA LEU A 509 8.32 -4.86 -3.21
C LEU A 509 7.62 -6.19 -3.51
N GLN A 510 7.24 -6.94 -2.47
CA GLN A 510 6.50 -8.20 -2.56
C GLN A 510 5.26 -8.14 -1.65
N GLY A 511 4.08 -8.16 -2.27
CA GLY A 511 2.83 -7.87 -1.56
C GLY A 511 2.86 -6.45 -1.00
N TYR A 512 2.91 -6.32 0.33
CA TYR A 512 2.97 -5.03 1.02
C TYR A 512 4.36 -4.68 1.60
N ASN A 513 5.29 -5.63 1.58
CA ASN A 513 6.58 -5.52 2.27
C ASN A 513 7.73 -5.45 1.27
N TYR A 514 8.85 -4.88 1.70
CA TYR A 514 10.08 -4.90 0.93
C TYR A 514 10.99 -6.02 1.40
N ASN A 515 11.46 -6.82 0.45
CA ASN A 515 12.45 -7.87 0.69
C ASN A 515 13.81 -7.40 0.21
N MET A 516 14.84 -7.66 1.02
CA MET A 516 16.23 -7.30 0.74
C MET A 516 17.05 -8.53 0.40
N GLU A 517 17.75 -8.47 -0.73
CA GLU A 517 18.74 -9.43 -1.18
C GLU A 517 20.09 -8.73 -1.32
N THR A 518 21.20 -9.44 -1.09
CA THR A 518 22.54 -8.88 -1.25
C THR A 518 23.34 -9.69 -2.26
N VAL A 519 24.13 -8.99 -3.08
CA VAL A 519 25.02 -9.58 -4.07
C VAL A 519 26.42 -9.00 -3.87
N LYS A 520 27.30 -9.77 -3.24
CA LYS A 520 28.70 -9.38 -3.02
C LYS A 520 29.49 -9.56 -4.31
N MET A 521 30.18 -8.51 -4.76
CA MET A 521 31.06 -8.59 -5.90
C MET A 521 32.39 -9.27 -5.50
N PRO A 522 33.07 -9.96 -6.43
CA PRO A 522 34.33 -10.66 -6.18
C PRO A 522 35.51 -9.69 -6.16
N VAL A 523 35.45 -8.65 -5.32
CA VAL A 523 36.49 -7.63 -5.14
C VAL A 523 36.63 -7.35 -3.65
N ASP A 524 37.80 -7.59 -3.09
CA ASP A 524 38.06 -7.35 -1.67
C ASP A 524 37.96 -5.86 -1.30
N CYS A 525 37.68 -5.61 -0.04
CA CYS A 525 37.61 -4.27 0.55
C CYS A 525 37.86 -4.34 2.05
N VAL A 526 38.23 -3.20 2.64
CA VAL A 526 38.22 -3.02 4.09
C VAL A 526 36.81 -3.13 4.66
N ASP A 527 36.71 -3.47 5.95
CA ASP A 527 35.47 -3.29 6.70
C ASP A 527 35.46 -1.89 7.35
N THR A 528 34.31 -1.23 7.28
CA THR A 528 34.08 0.09 7.88
C THR A 528 32.92 0.04 8.89
N ASN A 529 32.42 -1.14 9.22
CA ASN A 529 31.34 -1.31 10.18
C ASN A 529 31.88 -1.34 11.62
N ARG A 530 31.60 -0.28 12.37
CA ARG A 530 31.91 -0.20 13.80
C ARG A 530 30.69 -0.56 14.64
N ALA A 531 30.79 -1.63 15.42
CA ALA A 531 29.75 -2.05 16.37
C ALA A 531 29.55 -1.02 17.49
N LYS A 532 28.42 -1.10 18.22
CA LYS A 532 28.21 -0.26 19.41
C LYS A 532 29.14 -0.72 20.55
N PRO A 533 29.97 0.15 21.13
CA PRO A 533 30.78 -0.20 22.29
C PRO A 533 29.92 -0.52 23.51
N LEU A 534 30.43 -1.37 24.39
CA LEU A 534 29.80 -1.66 25.69
C LEU A 534 29.96 -0.49 26.67
N ASN A 535 31.16 0.12 26.70
CA ASN A 535 31.45 1.30 27.51
C ASN A 535 31.45 2.56 26.64
N CYS A 536 30.48 3.45 26.84
CA CYS A 536 30.36 4.74 26.16
C CYS A 536 30.58 5.94 27.10
N SER A 537 31.14 5.73 28.30
CA SER A 537 31.39 6.82 29.25
C SER A 537 32.47 7.78 28.74
N GLU A 538 32.37 9.05 29.11
CA GLU A 538 33.38 10.08 28.76
C GLU A 538 34.75 9.79 29.39
N GLY A 539 34.80 9.06 30.51
CA GLY A 539 36.03 8.73 31.24
C GLY A 539 36.69 7.40 30.83
N ARG A 540 36.19 6.71 29.79
CA ARG A 540 36.75 5.45 29.31
C ARG A 540 38.16 5.61 28.75
N SER A 541 38.96 4.55 28.78
CA SER A 541 40.29 4.59 28.19
C SER A 541 40.23 4.67 26.66
N ARG A 542 41.33 5.09 26.05
CA ARG A 542 41.44 5.13 24.59
C ARG A 542 41.30 3.73 23.99
N GLU A 543 41.96 2.76 24.58
CA GLU A 543 41.94 1.36 24.14
C GLU A 543 40.49 0.85 24.15
N GLU A 544 39.74 1.13 25.21
CA GLU A 544 38.32 0.77 25.31
C GLU A 544 37.45 1.42 24.22
N ALA A 545 37.72 2.70 23.89
CA ALA A 545 37.00 3.41 22.84
C ALA A 545 37.25 2.83 21.43
N LEU A 546 38.42 2.23 21.21
CA LEU A 546 38.87 1.72 19.90
C LEU A 546 38.57 0.22 19.72
N LEU A 547 38.18 -0.53 20.76
CA LEU A 547 37.91 -1.98 20.72
C LEU A 547 36.95 -2.44 19.61
N THR A 548 35.99 -1.60 19.23
CA THR A 548 34.95 -1.94 18.23
C THR A 548 35.33 -1.52 16.82
N LEU A 549 36.50 -0.92 16.62
CA LEU A 549 36.96 -0.51 15.31
C LEU A 549 37.39 -1.73 14.49
N PRO A 550 36.92 -1.85 13.24
CA PRO A 550 37.45 -2.85 12.33
C PRO A 550 38.93 -2.55 12.05
N ALA A 551 39.72 -3.59 11.88
CA ALA A 551 41.13 -3.45 11.52
C ALA A 551 41.25 -2.75 10.16
N HIS A 552 41.98 -1.63 10.12
CA HIS A 552 42.40 -1.01 8.87
C HIS A 552 43.58 -1.81 8.31
N TYR A 553 43.51 -2.18 7.02
CA TYR A 553 44.49 -3.08 6.38
C TYR A 553 45.93 -2.51 6.39
N GLU A 554 46.07 -1.20 6.57
CA GLU A 554 47.34 -0.51 6.66
C GLU A 554 47.29 0.40 7.90
N SER A 555 47.56 -0.15 9.08
CA SER A 555 47.84 0.70 10.24
C SER A 555 49.07 1.54 9.89
N VAL A 556 49.06 2.82 10.25
CA VAL A 556 50.14 3.80 9.95
C VAL A 556 51.55 3.30 10.36
N ALA A 557 51.63 2.27 11.21
CA ALA A 557 52.86 1.56 11.55
C ALA A 557 53.52 0.80 10.36
N SER A 558 52.80 0.42 9.31
CA SER A 558 53.40 -0.23 8.13
C SER A 558 54.02 0.77 7.15
N LEU A 559 53.65 2.05 7.21
CA LEU A 559 54.17 3.11 6.33
C LEU A 559 55.44 3.78 6.89
N SER A 560 55.73 3.64 8.18
CA SER A 560 56.99 4.12 8.79
C SER A 560 58.15 3.12 8.65
N GLY A 561 57.91 1.94 8.07
CA GLY A 561 58.88 0.83 8.03
C GLY A 561 59.66 0.64 6.73
N THR A 562 59.51 1.47 5.69
CA THR A 562 60.23 1.23 4.42
C THR A 562 60.59 2.52 3.68
N VAL A 563 61.47 3.33 4.30
CA VAL A 563 62.39 4.19 3.55
C VAL A 563 63.81 3.73 3.90
N ALA A 564 64.19 2.56 3.39
CA ALA A 564 65.59 2.21 3.24
C ALA A 564 66.04 2.81 1.90
N TYR A 565 66.89 3.83 1.98
CA TYR A 565 67.61 4.42 0.86
C TYR A 565 68.19 3.32 -0.04
N CYS A 566 67.79 3.30 -1.32
CA CYS A 566 68.64 2.72 -2.36
C CYS A 566 69.60 3.82 -2.81
N THR A 567 70.89 3.52 -2.67
CA THR A 567 72.02 4.28 -3.22
C THR A 567 72.14 4.03 -4.72
#